data_AF-A0A0J8FFB2-F1
#
_entry.id   AF-A0A0J8FFB2-F1
#
_cell.length_a   1.000
_cell.length_b   1.000
_cell.length_c   1.000
_cell.angle_alpha   90.00
_cell.angle_beta   90.00
_cell.angle_gamma   90.00
#
_symmetry.space_group_name_H-M   'P 1'
#
loop_
_entity.id
_entity.type
_entity.pdbx_description
1 polymer ?
#
loop_
_entity_poly.entity_id
_entity_poly.type
_entity_poly.pdbx_seq_one_letter_code
_entity_poly.pdbx_strand_id
1 'polypeptide(L)'
;MVKKLKNIWSVKLTTASLVLIPAAIGINYVAKLFASMLKLPLWLGTLGTCISACLAGPVVGGIAGFLTNIVYGLTIDPISTVYSITAAAIGVSVGIAARLKYMDKGLHIFITSLIVAAIAIIISTPLNMIYWGGTTGNVWGDAVFAAMGSKGFFASFVDELVVDIPDKIVVLFLAAGIYKVLPKSLIAIYQSDDEDLDK
;
A
#
# COMPACT_ATOMS: atom_id res chain seq x y z
N MET A 1 8.45 -24.14 25.63
CA MET A 1 9.24 -23.80 24.43
C MET A 1 8.72 -22.47 23.90
N VAL A 2 9.39 -21.35 24.23
CA VAL A 2 9.00 -20.01 23.74
C VAL A 2 9.42 -19.93 22.27
N LYS A 3 8.45 -19.87 21.36
CA LYS A 3 8.72 -19.66 19.93
C LYS A 3 9.32 -18.26 19.80
N LYS A 4 10.63 -18.16 19.57
CA LYS A 4 11.34 -16.89 19.37
C LYS A 4 10.60 -16.13 18.28
N LEU A 5 10.01 -14.97 18.61
CA LEU A 5 9.32 -14.14 17.62
C LEU A 5 10.36 -13.73 16.57
N LYS A 6 10.10 -14.12 15.31
CA LYS A 6 10.89 -13.71 14.15
C LYS A 6 11.05 -12.18 14.20
N ASN A 7 12.27 -11.65 14.08
CA ASN A 7 12.47 -10.20 14.15
C ASN A 7 11.72 -9.55 12.96
N ILE A 8 10.70 -8.73 13.28
CA ILE A 8 9.79 -8.11 12.29
C ILE A 8 10.56 -7.19 11.33
N TRP A 9 11.68 -6.62 11.81
CA TRP A 9 12.54 -5.69 11.08
C TRP A 9 13.77 -6.36 10.47
N SER A 10 13.87 -7.69 10.57
CA SER A 10 14.93 -8.45 9.92
C SER A 10 14.77 -8.37 8.41
N VAL A 11 15.76 -7.75 7.74
CA VAL A 11 15.74 -7.54 6.29
C VAL A 11 17.14 -7.78 5.74
N LYS A 12 17.24 -8.70 4.77
CA LYS A 12 18.35 -8.77 3.82
C LYS A 12 17.85 -8.23 2.48
N LEU A 13 18.41 -7.11 2.04
CA LEU A 13 18.20 -6.58 0.68
C LEU A 13 18.98 -7.45 -0.32
N THR A 14 18.47 -8.65 -0.59
CA THR A 14 19.07 -9.57 -1.55
C THR A 14 18.75 -9.14 -2.98
N THR A 15 19.47 -9.70 -3.94
CA THR A 15 19.22 -9.46 -5.37
C THR A 15 17.76 -9.73 -5.73
N ALA A 16 17.14 -10.78 -5.17
CA ALA A 16 15.74 -11.07 -5.38
C ALA A 16 14.82 -9.95 -4.86
N SER A 17 15.04 -9.51 -3.61
CA SER A 17 14.31 -8.38 -3.01
C SER A 17 14.48 -7.08 -3.79
N LEU A 18 15.67 -6.82 -4.34
CA LEU A 18 15.94 -5.64 -5.19
C LEU A 18 15.20 -5.70 -6.52
N VAL A 19 15.11 -6.87 -7.16
CA VAL A 19 14.38 -7.07 -8.42
C VAL A 19 12.85 -7.03 -8.22
N LEU A 20 12.37 -7.33 -7.01
CA LEU A 20 10.95 -7.25 -6.70
C LEU A 20 10.42 -5.81 -6.68
N ILE A 21 11.26 -4.83 -6.33
CA ILE A 21 10.89 -3.40 -6.29
C ILE A 21 10.43 -2.89 -7.67
N PRO A 22 11.21 -2.99 -8.76
CA PRO A 22 10.75 -2.53 -10.08
C PRO A 22 9.53 -3.30 -10.59
N ALA A 23 9.41 -4.60 -10.28
CA ALA A 23 8.20 -5.37 -10.61
C ALA A 23 6.95 -4.82 -9.88
N ALA A 24 7.08 -4.53 -8.58
CA ALA A 24 6.01 -3.92 -7.79
C ALA A 24 5.62 -2.52 -8.31
N ILE A 25 6.60 -1.70 -8.68
CA ILE A 25 6.37 -0.39 -9.32
C ILE A 25 5.57 -0.57 -10.61
N GLY A 26 5.97 -1.51 -11.48
CA GLY A 26 5.25 -1.80 -12.73
C GLY A 26 3.79 -2.20 -12.51
N ILE A 27 3.52 -3.10 -11.56
CA ILE A 27 2.16 -3.51 -11.20
C ILE A 27 1.34 -2.30 -10.72
N ASN A 28 1.89 -1.52 -9.79
CA ASN A 28 1.21 -0.34 -9.26
C ASN A 28 0.95 0.69 -10.35
N TYR A 29 1.92 0.94 -11.22
CA TYR A 29 1.82 1.93 -12.29
C TYR A 29 0.67 1.59 -13.24
N VAL A 30 0.60 0.34 -13.69
CA VAL A 30 -0.49 -0.15 -14.56
C VAL A 30 -1.83 -0.12 -13.84
N ALA A 31 -1.90 -0.60 -12.60
CA ALA A 31 -3.15 -0.63 -11.83
C ALA A 31 -3.69 0.78 -11.53
N LYS A 32 -2.80 1.71 -11.18
CA LYS A 32 -3.14 3.11 -10.93
C LYS A 32 -3.58 3.81 -12.21
N LEU A 33 -2.87 3.61 -13.32
CA LEU A 33 -3.30 4.12 -14.63
C LEU A 33 -4.70 3.61 -14.99
N PHE A 34 -4.95 2.31 -14.80
CA PHE A 34 -6.25 1.71 -15.06
C PHE A 34 -7.36 2.35 -14.21
N ALA A 35 -7.12 2.51 -12.91
CA ALA A 35 -8.07 3.15 -11.99
C ALA A 35 -8.35 4.61 -12.38
N SER A 36 -7.32 5.38 -12.70
CA SER A 36 -7.45 6.78 -13.10
C SER A 36 -8.18 6.94 -14.44
N MET A 37 -7.86 6.11 -15.46
CA MET A 37 -8.50 6.18 -16.77
C MET A 37 -10.00 5.86 -16.71
N LEU A 38 -10.39 4.88 -15.90
CA LEU A 38 -11.79 4.50 -15.70
C LEU A 38 -12.51 5.32 -14.63
N LYS A 39 -11.80 6.25 -13.96
CA LYS A 39 -12.32 7.08 -12.86
C LYS A 39 -12.98 6.22 -11.76
N LEU A 40 -12.30 5.15 -11.36
CA LEU A 40 -12.80 4.26 -10.32
C LEU A 40 -12.85 4.98 -8.96
N PRO A 41 -13.75 4.57 -8.05
CA PRO A 41 -13.73 5.01 -6.64
C PRO A 41 -12.61 4.33 -5.85
N LEU A 42 -11.44 4.10 -6.48
CA LEU A 42 -10.31 3.34 -5.96
C LEU A 42 -9.00 3.93 -6.52
N TRP A 43 -7.88 3.64 -5.85
CA TRP A 43 -6.54 4.05 -6.29
C TRP A 43 -5.79 2.91 -6.98
N LEU A 44 -5.88 1.68 -6.46
CA LEU A 44 -5.17 0.45 -6.86
C LEU A 44 -3.62 0.53 -6.89
N GLY A 45 -3.05 1.72 -6.72
CA GLY A 45 -1.62 2.02 -6.87
C GLY A 45 -0.71 1.47 -5.78
N THR A 46 -1.22 0.62 -4.88
CA THR A 46 -0.43 -0.08 -3.86
C THR A 46 -0.55 -1.60 -3.94
N LEU A 47 -1.14 -2.16 -5.01
CA LEU A 47 -1.24 -3.60 -5.20
C LEU A 47 0.12 -4.31 -5.24
N GLY A 48 1.02 -3.86 -6.12
CA GLY A 48 2.39 -4.34 -6.20
C GLY A 48 3.15 -4.12 -4.90
N THR A 49 2.93 -2.97 -4.23
CA THR A 49 3.49 -2.66 -2.91
C THR A 49 3.06 -3.67 -1.85
N CYS A 50 1.77 -4.04 -1.81
CA CYS A 50 1.26 -5.00 -0.85
C CYS A 50 1.77 -6.41 -1.14
N ILE A 51 1.89 -6.79 -2.41
CA ILE A 51 2.47 -8.08 -2.82
C ILE A 51 3.95 -8.15 -2.41
N SER A 52 4.74 -7.10 -2.70
CA SER A 52 6.15 -7.07 -2.33
C SER A 52 6.34 -7.05 -0.81
N ALA A 53 5.46 -6.36 -0.08
CA ALA A 53 5.44 -6.37 1.38
C ALA A 53 5.15 -7.77 1.95
N CYS A 54 4.22 -8.52 1.35
CA CYS A 54 3.91 -9.89 1.76
C CYS A 54 5.08 -10.86 1.48
N LEU A 55 5.78 -10.68 0.36
CA LEU A 55 6.89 -11.55 -0.05
C LEU A 55 8.19 -11.26 0.69
N ALA A 56 8.56 -9.98 0.80
CA ALA A 56 9.90 -9.56 1.22
C ALA A 56 9.89 -8.61 2.45
N GLY A 57 8.74 -8.43 3.09
CA GLY A 57 8.62 -7.74 4.37
C GLY A 57 8.49 -6.21 4.28
N PRO A 58 8.47 -5.54 5.45
CA PRO A 58 8.04 -4.14 5.57
C PRO A 58 8.95 -3.13 4.86
N VAL A 59 10.27 -3.34 4.86
CA VAL A 59 11.21 -2.40 4.23
C VAL A 59 11.08 -2.43 2.71
N VAL A 60 11.02 -3.62 2.11
CA VAL A 60 10.88 -3.77 0.64
C VAL A 60 9.51 -3.26 0.19
N GLY A 61 8.45 -3.56 0.95
CA GLY A 61 7.13 -2.98 0.75
C GLY A 61 7.15 -1.45 0.78
N GLY A 62 7.72 -0.87 1.83
CA GLY A 62 7.82 0.58 2.00
C GLY A 62 8.59 1.26 0.86
N ILE A 63 9.74 0.73 0.47
CA ILE A 63 10.54 1.25 -0.65
C ILE A 63 9.76 1.17 -1.97
N ALA A 64 9.10 0.03 -2.24
CA ALA A 64 8.29 -0.13 -3.44
C ALA A 64 7.14 0.89 -3.50
N GLY A 65 6.42 1.09 -2.39
CA GLY A 65 5.37 2.11 -2.29
C GLY A 65 5.88 3.53 -2.50
N PHE A 66 6.97 3.89 -1.81
CA PHE A 66 7.61 5.20 -1.95
C PHE A 66 7.98 5.48 -3.40
N LEU A 67 8.79 4.60 -4.00
CA LEU A 67 9.31 4.78 -5.35
C LEU A 67 8.22 4.74 -6.42
N THR A 68 7.16 3.95 -6.22
CA THR A 68 5.99 3.96 -7.13
C THR A 68 5.45 5.36 -7.32
N ASN A 69 5.21 6.07 -6.21
CA ASN A 69 4.59 7.40 -6.26
C ASN A 69 5.57 8.49 -6.71
N ILE A 70 6.88 8.32 -6.46
CA ILE A 70 7.91 9.18 -7.08
C ILE A 70 7.91 9.00 -8.61
N VAL A 71 7.99 7.76 -9.10
CA VAL A 71 8.01 7.47 -10.55
C VAL A 71 6.73 7.96 -11.21
N TYR A 72 5.57 7.65 -10.64
CA TYR A 72 4.28 8.11 -11.18
C TYR A 72 4.15 9.63 -11.15
N GLY A 73 4.64 10.26 -10.08
CA GLY A 73 4.75 11.71 -9.91
C GLY A 73 5.52 12.39 -11.04
N LEU A 74 6.66 11.82 -11.40
CA LEU A 74 7.55 12.37 -12.43
C LEU A 74 7.07 12.11 -13.87
N THR A 75 6.12 11.20 -14.08
CA THR A 75 5.78 10.70 -15.43
C THR A 75 4.33 10.91 -15.84
N ILE A 76 3.38 10.81 -14.92
CA ILE A 76 1.94 10.86 -15.21
C ILE A 76 1.25 12.01 -14.48
N ASP A 77 1.41 12.07 -13.16
CA ASP A 77 0.66 13.02 -12.32
C ASP A 77 1.50 13.50 -11.13
N PRO A 78 2.01 14.75 -11.16
CA PRO A 78 2.85 15.32 -10.11
C PRO A 78 2.25 15.26 -8.70
N ILE A 79 0.91 15.30 -8.59
CA ILE A 79 0.19 15.23 -7.30
C ILE A 79 0.60 13.97 -6.53
N SER A 80 0.80 12.86 -7.25
CA SER A 80 1.17 11.57 -6.68
C SER A 80 2.48 11.56 -5.89
N THR A 81 3.41 12.48 -6.19
CA THR A 81 4.73 12.56 -5.53
C THR A 81 4.60 12.75 -4.02
N VAL A 82 3.65 13.58 -3.59
CA VAL A 82 3.41 13.91 -2.17
C VAL A 82 2.96 12.68 -1.38
N TYR A 83 2.18 11.80 -2.02
CA TYR A 83 1.66 10.57 -1.43
C TYR A 83 2.67 9.43 -1.40
N SER A 84 3.93 9.65 -1.78
CA SER A 84 5.01 8.67 -1.64
C SER A 84 5.20 8.23 -0.19
N ILE A 85 5.04 9.14 0.76
CA ILE A 85 5.10 8.85 2.20
C ILE A 85 3.91 7.98 2.63
N THR A 86 2.70 8.27 2.16
CA THR A 86 1.51 7.44 2.40
C THR A 86 1.71 6.02 1.87
N ALA A 87 2.17 5.88 0.63
CA ALA A 87 2.43 4.57 0.01
C ALA A 87 3.55 3.79 0.72
N ALA A 88 4.58 4.48 1.20
CA ALA A 88 5.62 3.86 2.03
C ALA A 88 5.05 3.31 3.34
N ALA A 89 4.24 4.11 4.03
CA ALA A 89 3.58 3.69 5.28
C ALA A 89 2.68 2.47 5.05
N ILE A 90 1.89 2.47 3.98
CA ILE A 90 1.07 1.32 3.58
C ILE A 90 1.93 0.06 3.40
N GLY A 91 3.02 0.15 2.63
CA GLY A 91 3.92 -0.97 2.38
C GLY A 91 4.55 -1.53 3.66
N VAL A 92 4.99 -0.65 4.56
CA VAL A 92 5.53 -1.04 5.88
C VAL A 92 4.45 -1.74 6.71
N SER A 93 3.26 -1.17 6.83
CA SER A 93 2.17 -1.73 7.62
C SER A 93 1.71 -3.10 7.13
N VAL A 94 1.59 -3.27 5.81
CA VAL A 94 1.24 -4.57 5.21
C VAL A 94 2.34 -5.59 5.43
N GLY A 95 3.61 -5.19 5.31
CA GLY A 95 4.74 -6.09 5.55
C GLY A 95 4.80 -6.56 7.01
N ILE A 96 4.54 -5.67 7.97
CA ILE A 96 4.41 -6.05 9.39
C ILE A 96 3.25 -7.03 9.56
N ALA A 97 2.06 -6.74 9.01
CA ALA A 97 0.91 -7.62 9.12
C ALA A 97 1.17 -9.01 8.50
N ALA A 98 1.86 -9.07 7.36
CA ALA A 98 2.26 -10.33 6.73
C ALA A 98 3.22 -11.14 7.61
N ARG A 99 4.24 -10.51 8.21
CA ARG A 99 5.17 -11.15 9.16
C ARG A 99 4.44 -11.69 10.40
N LEU A 100 3.36 -11.02 10.82
CA LEU A 100 2.50 -11.45 11.92
C LEU A 100 1.43 -12.48 11.50
N LYS A 101 1.40 -12.92 10.24
CA LYS A 101 0.40 -13.86 9.67
C LYS A 101 -1.04 -13.33 9.62
N TYR A 102 -1.21 -12.01 9.61
CA TYR A 102 -2.51 -11.36 9.46
C TYR A 102 -3.00 -11.30 8.00
N MET A 103 -2.19 -11.75 7.04
CA MET A 103 -2.60 -11.88 5.63
C MET A 103 -3.12 -13.29 5.26
N ASP A 104 -3.23 -14.20 6.23
CA ASP A 104 -3.57 -15.61 5.98
C ASP A 104 -5.08 -15.91 5.98
N LYS A 105 -5.88 -15.20 6.77
CA LYS A 105 -7.32 -15.44 6.92
C LYS A 105 -8.13 -14.23 6.45
N GLY A 106 -9.30 -14.46 5.85
CA GLY A 106 -10.16 -13.38 5.34
C GLY A 106 -10.49 -12.31 6.37
N LEU A 107 -10.82 -12.69 7.62
CA LEU A 107 -11.09 -11.74 8.69
C LEU A 107 -9.86 -10.91 9.07
N HIS A 108 -8.67 -11.53 9.14
CA HIS A 108 -7.45 -10.79 9.44
C HIS A 108 -7.09 -9.83 8.30
N ILE A 109 -7.23 -10.25 7.04
CA ILE A 109 -7.02 -9.39 5.87
C ILE A 109 -7.96 -8.19 5.92
N PHE A 110 -9.24 -8.42 6.25
CA PHE A 110 -10.23 -7.34 6.40
C PHE A 110 -9.83 -6.36 7.51
N ILE A 111 -9.46 -6.84 8.70
CA ILE A 111 -9.00 -5.98 9.80
C ILE A 111 -7.73 -5.21 9.39
N THR A 112 -6.76 -5.87 8.75
CA THR A 112 -5.55 -5.22 8.23
C THR A 112 -5.91 -4.15 7.21
N SER A 113 -6.88 -4.38 6.32
CA SER A 113 -7.31 -3.39 5.34
C SER A 113 -7.90 -2.13 5.98
N LEU A 114 -8.67 -2.26 7.06
CA LEU A 114 -9.18 -1.10 7.80
C LEU A 114 -8.07 -0.33 8.51
N ILE A 115 -7.10 -1.02 9.10
CA ILE A 115 -5.95 -0.39 9.75
C ILE A 115 -5.10 0.36 8.72
N VAL A 116 -4.81 -0.28 7.59
CA VAL A 116 -4.02 0.32 6.50
C VAL A 116 -4.76 1.50 5.86
N ALA A 117 -6.10 1.42 5.72
CA ALA A 117 -6.92 2.55 5.28
C ALA A 117 -6.83 3.71 6.28
N ALA A 118 -6.97 3.45 7.58
CA ALA A 118 -6.85 4.48 8.59
C ALA A 118 -5.47 5.17 8.55
N ILE A 119 -4.39 4.40 8.39
CA ILE A 119 -3.04 4.95 8.23
C ILE A 119 -2.94 5.83 7.00
N ALA A 120 -3.48 5.36 5.86
CA ALA A 120 -3.50 6.14 4.63
C ALA A 120 -4.25 7.47 4.82
N ILE A 121 -5.45 7.41 5.40
CA ILE A 121 -6.30 8.59 5.65
C ILE A 121 -5.64 9.59 6.59
N ILE A 122 -5.05 9.12 7.70
CA ILE A 122 -4.38 9.97 8.70
C ILE A 122 -3.19 10.73 8.07
N ILE A 123 -2.47 10.11 7.15
CA ILE A 123 -1.33 10.72 6.48
C ILE A 123 -1.80 11.62 5.34
N SER A 124 -2.73 11.15 4.50
CA SER A 124 -3.17 11.85 3.30
C SER A 124 -4.03 13.08 3.61
N THR A 125 -4.91 13.05 4.60
CA THR A 125 -5.81 14.19 4.89
C THR A 125 -5.04 15.50 5.17
N PRO A 126 -4.01 15.52 6.04
CA PRO A 126 -3.17 16.71 6.19
C PRO A 126 -2.46 17.13 4.90
N LEU A 127 -2.00 16.17 4.09
CA LEU A 127 -1.36 16.47 2.81
C LEU A 127 -2.34 17.12 1.84
N ASN A 128 -3.58 16.63 1.76
CA ASN A 128 -4.66 17.23 0.96
C ASN A 128 -4.89 18.68 1.35
N MET A 129 -4.94 18.96 2.65
CA MET A 129 -5.14 20.32 3.17
C MET A 129 -3.97 21.25 2.87
N ILE A 130 -2.72 20.76 2.96
CA ILE A 130 -1.51 21.57 2.75
C ILE A 130 -1.30 21.88 1.27
N TYR A 131 -1.45 20.88 0.40
CA TYR A 131 -1.04 20.99 -1.00
C TYR A 131 -2.21 21.25 -1.95
N TRP A 132 -3.42 20.77 -1.63
CA TRP A 132 -4.55 20.72 -2.58
C TRP A 132 -5.82 21.40 -2.06
N GLY A 133 -5.73 22.17 -0.98
CA GLY A 133 -6.89 22.88 -0.41
C GLY A 133 -8.00 21.96 0.13
N GLY A 134 -7.71 20.67 0.30
CA GLY A 134 -8.60 19.66 0.87
C GLY A 134 -9.06 18.57 -0.10
N THR A 135 -8.86 18.71 -1.42
CA THR A 135 -9.22 17.67 -2.40
C THR A 135 -8.17 16.55 -2.44
N THR A 136 -8.62 15.34 -2.75
CA THR A 136 -7.74 14.17 -2.94
C THR A 136 -7.27 14.00 -4.37
N GLY A 137 -8.01 14.57 -5.33
CA GLY A 137 -7.79 14.34 -6.77
C GLY A 137 -8.47 13.07 -7.29
N ASN A 138 -9.20 12.34 -6.44
CA ASN A 138 -10.11 11.29 -6.88
C ASN A 138 -11.51 11.89 -7.07
N VAL A 139 -12.11 11.67 -8.25
CA VAL A 139 -13.41 12.28 -8.58
C VAL A 139 -14.55 11.92 -7.63
N TRP A 140 -14.50 10.75 -6.99
CA TRP A 140 -15.54 10.30 -6.06
C TRP A 140 -15.38 10.95 -4.69
N GLY A 141 -14.14 11.01 -4.21
CA GLY A 141 -13.80 11.69 -2.98
C GLY A 141 -14.03 13.21 -3.08
N ASP A 142 -13.53 13.82 -4.15
CA ASP A 142 -13.69 15.25 -4.43
C ASP A 142 -15.18 15.65 -4.60
N ALA A 143 -16.02 14.75 -5.12
CA ALA A 143 -17.46 14.98 -5.18
C ALA A 143 -18.10 15.05 -3.79
N VAL A 144 -17.64 14.22 -2.84
CA VAL A 144 -18.08 14.28 -1.45
C VAL A 144 -17.54 15.53 -0.76
N PHE A 145 -16.28 15.89 -0.99
CA PHE A 145 -15.72 17.15 -0.51
C PHE A 145 -16.55 18.36 -0.98
N ALA A 146 -16.92 18.37 -2.26
CA ALA A 146 -17.77 19.41 -2.84
C ALA A 146 -19.18 19.43 -2.22
N ALA A 147 -19.81 18.26 -2.05
CA ALA A 147 -21.11 18.14 -1.40
C ALA A 147 -21.10 18.64 0.06
N MET A 148 -19.94 18.61 0.72
CA MET A 148 -19.73 19.12 2.08
C MET A 148 -19.31 20.59 2.14
N GLY A 149 -19.34 21.31 1.01
CA GLY A 149 -19.09 22.75 0.94
C GLY A 149 -17.64 23.14 0.59
N SER A 150 -16.83 22.20 0.10
CA SER A 150 -15.48 22.43 -0.44
C SER A 150 -14.50 23.12 0.52
N LYS A 151 -14.68 22.92 1.83
CA LYS A 151 -13.82 23.55 2.82
C LYS A 151 -13.72 22.74 4.10
N GLY A 152 -12.50 22.70 4.63
CA GLY A 152 -12.23 22.27 5.99
C GLY A 152 -11.77 20.83 6.10
N PHE A 153 -11.04 20.57 7.19
CA PHE A 153 -10.38 19.30 7.45
C PHE A 153 -11.37 18.12 7.49
N PHE A 154 -12.54 18.31 8.10
CA PHE A 154 -13.54 17.24 8.20
C PHE A 154 -14.09 16.82 6.83
N ALA A 155 -14.33 17.77 5.92
CA ALA A 155 -14.75 17.43 4.56
C ALA A 155 -13.66 16.65 3.82
N SER A 156 -12.39 17.07 3.93
CA SER A 156 -11.25 16.38 3.32
C SER A 156 -11.03 14.97 3.90
N PHE A 157 -11.28 14.81 5.20
CA PHE A 157 -11.23 13.52 5.87
C PHE A 157 -12.29 12.55 5.36
N VAL A 158 -13.53 13.03 5.15
CA VAL A 158 -14.63 12.20 4.64
C VAL A 158 -14.44 11.85 3.16
N ASP A 159 -13.94 12.79 2.35
CA ASP A 159 -13.45 12.57 0.99
C ASP A 159 -12.49 11.37 0.93
N GLU A 160 -11.42 11.42 1.73
CA GLU A 160 -10.42 10.34 1.76
C GLU A 160 -11.04 9.02 2.25
N LEU A 161 -11.92 9.05 3.25
CA LEU A 161 -12.59 7.85 3.78
C LEU A 161 -13.36 7.09 2.70
N VAL A 162 -14.08 7.82 1.84
CA VAL A 162 -14.92 7.24 0.78
C VAL A 162 -14.08 6.51 -0.28
N VAL A 163 -12.83 6.90 -0.46
CA VAL A 163 -11.94 6.30 -1.48
C VAL A 163 -11.00 5.28 -0.85
N ASP A 164 -10.34 5.61 0.25
CA ASP A 164 -9.27 4.77 0.82
C ASP A 164 -9.80 3.50 1.49
N ILE A 165 -10.96 3.52 2.15
CA ILE A 165 -11.52 2.31 2.76
C ILE A 165 -11.82 1.23 1.70
N PRO A 166 -12.64 1.49 0.67
CA PRO A 166 -12.91 0.47 -0.34
C PRO A 166 -11.63 0.08 -1.10
N ASP A 167 -10.75 1.04 -1.38
CA ASP A 167 -9.46 0.76 -2.02
C ASP A 167 -8.63 -0.26 -1.24
N LYS A 168 -8.38 -0.02 0.06
CA LYS A 168 -7.52 -0.91 0.84
C LYS A 168 -8.16 -2.27 1.06
N ILE A 169 -9.49 -2.37 1.16
CA ILE A 169 -10.18 -3.66 1.18
C ILE A 169 -9.88 -4.41 -0.12
N VAL A 170 -10.16 -3.82 -1.28
CA VAL A 170 -9.96 -4.48 -2.58
C VAL A 170 -8.49 -4.86 -2.78
N VAL A 171 -7.57 -3.92 -2.57
CA VAL A 171 -6.13 -4.12 -2.78
C VAL A 171 -5.56 -5.21 -1.89
N LEU A 172 -5.89 -5.23 -0.59
CA LEU A 172 -5.32 -6.23 0.32
C LEU A 172 -5.89 -7.63 0.08
N PHE A 173 -7.16 -7.75 -0.30
CA PHE A 173 -7.73 -9.05 -0.69
C PHE A 173 -7.08 -9.57 -1.99
N LEU A 174 -6.87 -8.70 -2.98
CA LEU A 174 -6.17 -9.06 -4.22
C LEU A 174 -4.72 -9.47 -3.94
N ALA A 175 -3.99 -8.65 -3.17
CA ALA A 175 -2.59 -8.94 -2.82
C ALA A 175 -2.45 -10.26 -2.06
N ALA A 176 -3.31 -10.50 -1.06
CA ALA A 176 -3.32 -11.76 -0.30
C ALA A 176 -3.70 -12.96 -1.18
N GLY A 177 -4.67 -12.79 -2.09
CA GLY A 177 -5.06 -13.81 -3.04
C GLY A 177 -3.91 -14.20 -3.97
N ILE A 178 -3.26 -13.22 -4.59
CA ILE A 178 -2.09 -13.42 -5.45
C ILE A 178 -0.97 -14.11 -4.67
N TYR A 179 -0.62 -13.59 -3.48
CA TYR A 179 0.42 -14.16 -2.63
C TYR A 179 0.19 -15.65 -2.31
N LYS A 180 -1.06 -16.06 -2.05
CA LYS A 180 -1.40 -17.45 -1.73
C LYS A 180 -1.37 -18.41 -2.92
N VAL A 181 -1.50 -17.89 -4.15
CA VAL A 181 -1.47 -18.69 -5.37
C VAL A 181 -0.05 -18.85 -5.90
N LEU A 182 0.90 -18.01 -5.48
CA LEU A 182 2.29 -18.10 -5.92
C LEU A 182 2.93 -19.46 -5.55
N PRO A 183 3.74 -20.05 -6.44
CA PRO A 183 4.52 -21.26 -6.15
C PRO A 183 5.37 -21.10 -4.89
N LYS A 184 5.38 -22.12 -4.03
CA LYS A 184 6.20 -22.13 -2.81
C LYS A 184 7.69 -21.93 -3.10
N SER A 185 8.17 -22.38 -4.26
CA SER A 185 9.54 -22.14 -4.70
C SER A 185 9.86 -20.66 -4.90
N LEU A 186 8.92 -19.87 -5.45
CA LEU A 186 9.09 -18.42 -5.60
C LEU A 186 9.06 -17.72 -4.24
N ILE A 187 8.09 -18.09 -3.40
CA ILE A 187 7.99 -17.54 -2.04
C ILE A 187 9.27 -17.82 -1.24
N ALA A 188 9.82 -19.03 -1.37
CA ALA A 188 11.04 -19.44 -0.69
C ALA A 188 12.25 -18.56 -1.07
N ILE A 189 12.37 -18.09 -2.32
CA ILE A 189 13.47 -17.19 -2.74
C ILE A 189 13.49 -15.89 -1.91
N TYR A 190 12.32 -15.41 -1.47
CA TYR A 190 12.22 -14.19 -0.68
C TYR A 190 12.25 -14.47 0.84
N GLN A 191 11.90 -15.69 1.28
CA GLN A 191 11.76 -16.06 2.69
C GLN A 191 12.90 -16.91 3.27
N SER A 192 13.66 -17.63 2.43
CA SER A 192 14.81 -18.47 2.84
C SER A 192 15.86 -17.64 3.56
N ASP A 193 16.00 -16.39 3.16
CA ASP A 193 17.09 -15.53 3.62
C ASP A 193 16.76 -14.84 4.95
N ASP A 194 15.48 -14.78 5.32
CA ASP A 194 15.02 -14.34 6.65
C ASP A 194 15.35 -15.37 7.75
N GLU A 195 15.33 -16.68 7.44
CA GLU A 195 15.65 -17.72 8.42
C GLU A 195 17.15 -17.75 8.79
N ASP A 196 18.02 -17.33 7.87
CA ASP A 196 19.46 -17.18 8.11
C ASP A 196 19.83 -15.89 8.87
N LEU A 197 18.88 -15.01 9.16
CA LEU A 197 19.09 -13.83 10.04
C LEU A 197 18.75 -14.11 11.51
N ASP A 198 18.04 -15.21 11.78
CA ASP A 198 17.60 -15.58 13.14
C ASP A 198 18.48 -16.65 13.81
N LYS A 199 19.55 -17.11 13.13
CA LYS A 199 20.63 -17.93 13.68
C LYS A 199 21.62 -17.06 14.45
#